data_AF-A0A818BIB4-F1
#
_entry.id   AF-A0A818BIB4-F1
#
_cell.length_a   1.000
_cell.length_b   1.000
_cell.length_c   1.000
_cell.angle_alpha   90.00
_cell.angle_beta   90.00
_cell.angle_gamma   90.00
#
_symmetry.space_group_name_H-M   'P 1'
#
loop_
_entity.id
_entity.type
_entity.pdbx_description
1 polymer ?
#
loop_
_entity_poly.entity_id
_entity_poly.type
_entity_poly.pdbx_seq_one_letter_code
_entity_poly.pdbx_strand_id
1 'polypeptide(L)'
;MKDYSTALSYYKRALETRQQSLPSNHPQLIKTYHDMATTYKSLCRYSDALSCLHKALEIQEETLSTDHRDLTTTWHDLGLVYFEVMDYSNAVTYVQKSVDVRERLLSSTDFQLGTVFSDIGLVYKTIGDYTKASSYYEKALRILKIHLPDTDHTITIIHNNIAGLYLTLGSYSTALLYYKNVLEIREQSLPPNDLDLATTNNNIADTHGNLAQVLFLLHQYEEATEHAKQAVNIAIDAFENDHPTSVMFANLFQQLRANTCDTYNHPQYGFGQGINQSLCPNDLYLTGLCESKPMDVKCCFSSQTIKEEFRAAWIATVSNIDWLSTRTATPTQQQSELLNILNTLQKLNMNAVVFQIRPVGDKLYASSLKPWSIYLTGIHGKPPSPLWDPLEFIIAEAHKRNIEVHAWINPYRARMSGATYELASNHMAKRFSKYAYTYNKYMWMDPGSVEVQEFIVNVTEDIVRQYAVDGIHMDDYFYPYNDGTEFPDGTTYAEYQQHDGK
;
A
#
# COMPACT_ATOMS: atom_id res chain seq x y z
N MET A 1 -35.05 -6.50 2.15
CA MET A 1 -34.12 -7.58 1.79
C MET A 1 -34.79 -8.48 0.77
N LYS A 2 -34.17 -8.71 -0.39
CA LYS A 2 -34.63 -9.70 -1.37
C LYS A 2 -34.24 -11.08 -0.84
N ASP A 3 -35.20 -11.97 -0.63
CA ASP A 3 -34.92 -13.33 -0.15
C ASP A 3 -34.54 -14.26 -1.32
N TYR A 4 -33.28 -14.15 -1.74
CA TYR A 4 -32.71 -14.97 -2.81
C TYR A 4 -32.65 -16.46 -2.45
N SER A 5 -32.61 -16.79 -1.15
CA SER A 5 -32.59 -18.19 -0.69
C SER A 5 -33.94 -18.87 -0.92
N THR A 6 -35.03 -18.16 -0.62
CA THR A 6 -36.39 -18.62 -0.91
C THR A 6 -36.64 -18.68 -2.41
N ALA A 7 -36.22 -17.68 -3.19
CA ALA A 7 -36.33 -17.71 -4.65
C ALA A 7 -35.64 -18.94 -5.25
N LEU A 8 -34.42 -19.25 -4.79
CA LEU A 8 -33.68 -20.42 -5.23
C LEU A 8 -34.41 -21.73 -4.90
N SER A 9 -35.07 -21.81 -3.73
CA SER A 9 -35.87 -22.99 -3.37
C SER A 9 -37.04 -23.22 -4.33
N TYR A 10 -37.72 -22.15 -4.76
CA TYR A 10 -38.79 -22.22 -5.75
C TYR A 10 -38.26 -22.60 -7.14
N TYR A 11 -37.13 -22.03 -7.57
CA TYR A 11 -36.55 -22.38 -8.87
C TYR A 11 -36.07 -23.84 -8.93
N LYS A 12 -35.52 -24.39 -7.85
CA LYS A 12 -35.16 -25.82 -7.77
C LYS A 12 -36.39 -26.72 -7.93
N ARG A 13 -37.46 -26.43 -7.19
CA ARG A 13 -38.74 -27.16 -7.32
C ARG A 13 -39.34 -27.05 -8.73
N ALA A 14 -39.27 -25.87 -9.32
CA ALA A 14 -39.73 -25.63 -10.69
C ALA A 14 -38.88 -26.41 -11.71
N LEU A 15 -37.57 -26.46 -11.52
CA LEU A 15 -36.65 -27.22 -12.37
C LEU A 15 -36.98 -28.73 -12.31
N GLU A 16 -37.12 -29.29 -11.11
CA GLU A 16 -37.50 -30.71 -10.93
C GLU A 16 -38.82 -31.04 -11.64
N THR A 17 -39.84 -30.21 -11.44
CA THR A 17 -41.16 -30.39 -12.08
C THR A 17 -41.05 -30.31 -13.61
N ARG A 18 -40.29 -29.34 -14.12
CA ARG A 18 -40.06 -29.15 -15.56
C ARG A 18 -39.27 -30.31 -16.17
N GLN A 19 -38.25 -30.84 -15.49
CA GLN A 19 -37.47 -31.98 -15.94
C GLN A 19 -38.31 -33.27 -16.01
N GLN A 20 -39.30 -33.43 -15.14
CA GLN A 20 -40.22 -34.58 -15.18
C GLN A 20 -41.29 -34.47 -16.27
N SER A 21 -41.66 -33.26 -16.67
CA SER A 21 -42.81 -33.00 -17.56
C SER A 21 -42.43 -32.58 -18.98
N LEU A 22 -41.19 -32.14 -19.20
CA LEU A 22 -40.72 -31.60 -20.46
C LEU A 22 -39.53 -32.41 -21.00
N PRO A 23 -39.33 -32.47 -22.33
CA PRO A 23 -38.12 -33.01 -22.92
C PRO A 23 -36.86 -32.31 -22.39
N SER A 24 -35.73 -33.02 -22.36
CA SER A 24 -34.45 -32.52 -21.84
C SER A 24 -33.96 -31.25 -22.56
N ASN A 25 -34.39 -31.03 -23.80
CA ASN A 25 -33.98 -29.91 -24.63
C ASN A 25 -35.00 -28.75 -24.65
N HIS A 26 -35.97 -28.72 -23.73
CA HIS A 26 -37.06 -27.76 -23.77
C HIS A 26 -36.63 -26.32 -23.36
N PRO A 27 -37.02 -25.25 -24.08
CA PRO A 27 -36.62 -23.86 -23.79
C PRO A 27 -36.91 -23.34 -22.38
N GLN A 28 -37.95 -23.86 -21.73
CA GLN A 28 -38.24 -23.50 -20.33
C GLN A 28 -37.16 -23.96 -19.34
N LEU A 29 -36.42 -25.04 -19.65
CA LEU A 29 -35.29 -25.47 -18.83
C LEU A 29 -34.15 -24.45 -18.90
N ILE A 30 -33.83 -23.94 -20.09
CA ILE A 30 -32.86 -22.87 -20.32
C ILE A 30 -33.20 -21.64 -19.47
N LYS A 31 -34.45 -21.17 -19.54
CA LYS A 31 -34.91 -20.02 -18.73
C LYS A 31 -34.76 -20.29 -17.22
N THR A 32 -35.10 -21.49 -16.76
CA THR A 32 -34.96 -21.86 -15.34
C THR A 32 -33.51 -21.82 -14.88
N TYR A 33 -32.59 -22.34 -15.69
CA TYR A 33 -31.17 -22.32 -15.38
C TYR A 33 -30.62 -20.89 -15.35
N HIS A 34 -31.07 -20.01 -16.25
CA HIS A 34 -30.71 -18.58 -16.25
C HIS A 34 -31.18 -17.85 -14.99
N ASP A 35 -32.45 -18.06 -14.59
CA ASP A 35 -33.01 -17.47 -13.37
C ASP A 35 -32.25 -17.97 -12.12
N MET A 36 -31.90 -19.26 -12.09
CA MET A 36 -31.07 -19.85 -11.03
C MET A 36 -29.66 -19.28 -11.02
N ALA A 37 -29.01 -19.14 -12.18
CA ALA A 37 -27.66 -18.60 -12.30
C ALA A 37 -27.59 -17.15 -11.78
N THR A 38 -28.56 -16.31 -12.15
CA THR A 38 -28.68 -14.93 -11.65
C THR A 38 -28.86 -14.89 -10.14
N THR A 39 -29.67 -15.81 -9.60
CA THR A 39 -29.90 -15.95 -8.16
C THR A 39 -28.63 -16.41 -7.43
N TYR A 40 -27.93 -17.39 -7.97
CA TYR A 40 -26.64 -17.86 -7.43
C TYR A 40 -25.57 -16.77 -7.47
N LYS A 41 -25.49 -15.98 -8.56
CA LYS A 41 -24.60 -14.82 -8.66
C LYS A 41 -24.89 -13.80 -7.55
N SER A 42 -26.17 -13.51 -7.31
CA SER A 42 -26.60 -12.60 -6.24
C SER A 42 -26.27 -13.12 -4.82
N LEU A 43 -26.05 -14.42 -4.68
CA LEU A 43 -25.62 -15.09 -3.44
C LEU A 43 -24.09 -15.33 -3.39
N CYS A 44 -23.33 -14.78 -4.34
CA CYS A 44 -21.88 -15.01 -4.50
C CYS A 44 -21.50 -16.50 -4.65
N ARG A 45 -22.43 -17.34 -5.12
CA ARG A 45 -22.23 -18.78 -5.39
C ARG A 45 -21.89 -19.01 -6.86
N TYR A 46 -20.74 -18.50 -7.28
CA TYR A 46 -20.38 -18.43 -8.70
C TYR A 46 -20.18 -19.81 -9.37
N SER A 47 -19.70 -20.82 -8.64
CA SER A 47 -19.57 -22.18 -9.17
C SER A 47 -20.91 -22.81 -9.55
N ASP A 48 -21.94 -22.61 -8.72
CA ASP A 48 -23.30 -23.07 -9.01
C ASP A 48 -23.93 -22.28 -10.16
N ALA A 49 -23.63 -20.97 -10.26
CA ALA A 49 -24.06 -20.14 -11.38
C ALA A 49 -23.46 -20.62 -12.71
N LEU A 50 -22.15 -20.90 -12.74
CA LEU A 50 -21.48 -21.49 -13.90
C LEU A 50 -22.08 -22.84 -14.27
N SER A 51 -22.35 -23.71 -13.29
CA SER A 51 -22.97 -25.01 -13.54
C SER A 51 -24.35 -24.87 -14.19
N CYS A 52 -25.17 -23.92 -13.75
CA CYS A 52 -26.47 -23.65 -14.36
C CYS A 52 -26.33 -23.10 -15.79
N LEU A 53 -25.44 -22.14 -16.00
CA LEU A 53 -25.22 -21.54 -17.32
C LEU A 53 -24.65 -22.53 -18.34
N HIS A 54 -23.75 -23.43 -17.93
CA HIS A 54 -23.25 -24.50 -18.81
C HIS A 54 -24.33 -25.49 -19.20
N LYS A 55 -25.23 -25.86 -18.28
CA LYS A 55 -26.41 -26.68 -18.62
C LYS A 55 -27.37 -25.98 -19.57
N ALA A 56 -27.55 -24.67 -19.40
CA ALA A 56 -28.34 -23.87 -20.33
C ALA A 56 -27.69 -23.85 -21.72
N LEU A 57 -26.37 -23.67 -21.78
CA LEU A 57 -25.59 -23.63 -23.02
C LEU A 57 -25.64 -24.98 -23.76
N GLU A 58 -25.46 -26.09 -23.05
CA GLU A 58 -25.54 -27.45 -23.62
C GLU A 58 -26.88 -27.69 -24.33
N ILE A 59 -27.99 -27.37 -23.68
CA ILE A 59 -29.33 -27.50 -24.27
C ILE A 59 -29.49 -26.60 -25.51
N GLN A 60 -28.95 -25.39 -25.47
CA GLN A 60 -29.01 -24.46 -26.59
C GLN A 60 -28.16 -24.95 -27.78
N GLU A 61 -26.95 -25.46 -27.54
CA GLU A 61 -26.07 -25.98 -28.59
C GLU A 61 -26.62 -27.25 -29.25
N GLU A 62 -27.41 -28.05 -28.54
CA GLU A 62 -28.12 -29.21 -29.12
C GLU A 62 -29.29 -28.81 -30.05
N THR A 63 -29.90 -27.65 -29.82
CA THR A 63 -31.18 -27.26 -30.45
C THR A 63 -31.06 -26.13 -31.45
N LEU A 64 -30.01 -25.31 -31.35
CA LEU A 64 -29.85 -24.08 -32.10
C LEU A 64 -28.63 -24.17 -33.03
N SER A 65 -28.63 -23.35 -34.09
CA SER A 65 -27.44 -23.17 -34.90
C SER A 65 -26.35 -22.41 -34.13
N THR A 66 -25.09 -22.60 -34.53
CA THR A 66 -23.91 -22.05 -33.85
C THR A 66 -23.88 -20.52 -33.74
N ASP A 67 -24.67 -19.81 -34.56
CA ASP A 67 -24.77 -18.34 -34.60
C ASP A 67 -26.14 -17.83 -34.09
N HIS A 68 -26.91 -18.66 -33.38
CA HIS A 68 -28.25 -18.26 -32.93
C HIS A 68 -28.21 -17.15 -31.86
N ARG A 69 -29.09 -16.14 -31.99
CA ARG A 69 -29.18 -14.98 -31.08
C ARG A 69 -29.28 -15.38 -29.60
N ASP A 70 -30.01 -16.44 -29.29
CA ASP A 70 -30.24 -16.87 -27.90
C ASP A 70 -28.97 -17.39 -27.20
N LEU A 71 -27.97 -17.86 -27.94
CA LEU A 71 -26.66 -18.24 -27.38
C LEU A 71 -25.92 -17.01 -26.82
N THR A 72 -26.16 -15.83 -27.39
CA THR A 72 -25.41 -14.62 -27.04
C THR A 72 -25.67 -14.15 -25.61
N THR A 73 -26.86 -14.40 -25.07
CA THR A 73 -27.20 -14.09 -23.67
C THR A 73 -26.48 -15.05 -22.72
N THR A 74 -26.49 -16.34 -23.01
CA THR A 74 -25.77 -17.33 -22.21
C THR A 74 -24.26 -17.10 -22.22
N TRP A 75 -23.67 -16.79 -23.38
CA TRP A 75 -22.25 -16.44 -23.44
C TRP A 75 -21.94 -15.14 -22.71
N HIS A 76 -22.77 -14.12 -22.82
CA HIS A 76 -22.60 -12.89 -22.06
C HIS A 76 -22.58 -13.15 -20.55
N ASP A 77 -23.58 -13.89 -20.04
CA ASP A 77 -23.71 -14.16 -18.62
C ASP A 77 -22.59 -15.09 -18.11
N LEU A 78 -22.16 -16.07 -18.91
CA LEU A 78 -20.96 -16.86 -18.62
C LEU A 78 -19.74 -15.95 -18.53
N GLY A 79 -19.57 -15.05 -19.48
CA GLY A 79 -18.49 -14.07 -19.51
C GLY A 79 -18.41 -13.24 -18.23
N LEU A 80 -19.55 -12.75 -17.75
CA LEU A 80 -19.64 -12.01 -16.49
C LEU A 80 -19.39 -12.87 -15.26
N VAL A 81 -19.90 -14.10 -15.20
CA VAL A 81 -19.62 -14.96 -14.05
C VAL A 81 -18.15 -15.41 -14.02
N TYR A 82 -17.53 -15.66 -15.18
CA TYR A 82 -16.09 -15.92 -15.27
C TYR A 82 -15.25 -14.71 -14.83
N PHE A 83 -15.71 -13.50 -15.16
CA PHE A 83 -15.09 -12.26 -14.70
C PHE A 83 -15.11 -12.15 -13.17
N GLU A 84 -16.23 -12.46 -12.52
CA GLU A 84 -16.39 -12.44 -11.05
C GLU A 84 -15.48 -13.45 -10.33
N VAL A 85 -15.17 -14.60 -10.96
CA VAL A 85 -14.23 -15.61 -10.41
C VAL A 85 -12.78 -15.37 -10.84
N MET A 86 -12.49 -14.21 -11.44
CA MET A 86 -11.15 -13.82 -11.92
C MET A 86 -10.55 -14.72 -13.01
N ASP A 87 -11.38 -15.51 -13.70
CA ASP A 87 -10.97 -16.28 -14.89
C ASP A 87 -11.14 -15.42 -16.14
N TYR A 88 -10.22 -14.47 -16.30
CA TYR A 88 -10.27 -13.48 -17.36
C TYR A 88 -10.13 -14.08 -18.77
N SER A 89 -9.50 -15.24 -18.90
CA SER A 89 -9.35 -15.94 -20.20
C SER A 89 -10.70 -16.41 -20.73
N ASN A 90 -11.47 -17.11 -19.87
CA ASN A 90 -12.81 -17.54 -20.23
C ASN A 90 -13.76 -16.34 -20.33
N ALA A 91 -13.65 -15.34 -19.46
CA ALA A 91 -14.45 -14.13 -19.53
C ALA A 91 -14.35 -13.47 -20.92
N VAL A 92 -13.13 -13.17 -21.38
CA VAL A 92 -12.90 -12.57 -22.71
C VAL A 92 -13.42 -13.45 -23.83
N THR A 93 -13.19 -14.77 -23.74
CA THR A 93 -13.64 -15.72 -24.78
C THR A 93 -15.15 -15.68 -24.96
N TYR A 94 -15.92 -15.81 -23.89
CA TYR A 94 -17.38 -15.84 -23.96
C TYR A 94 -17.98 -14.47 -24.30
N VAL A 95 -17.40 -13.40 -23.75
CA VAL A 95 -17.79 -12.03 -24.07
C VAL A 95 -17.61 -11.72 -25.56
N GLN A 96 -16.47 -12.11 -26.15
CA GLN A 96 -16.21 -11.90 -27.58
C GLN A 96 -17.19 -12.67 -28.46
N LYS A 97 -17.45 -13.95 -28.15
CA LYS A 97 -18.46 -14.76 -28.86
C LYS A 97 -19.83 -14.09 -28.88
N SER A 98 -20.23 -13.53 -27.73
CA SER A 98 -21.50 -12.81 -27.62
C SER A 98 -21.54 -11.56 -28.52
N VAL A 99 -20.50 -10.75 -28.51
CA VAL A 99 -20.41 -9.52 -29.33
C VAL A 99 -20.43 -9.82 -30.82
N ASP A 100 -19.63 -10.79 -31.27
CA ASP A 100 -19.47 -11.09 -32.70
C ASP A 100 -20.79 -11.50 -33.35
N VAL A 101 -21.66 -12.19 -32.60
CA VAL A 101 -23.00 -12.54 -33.07
C VAL A 101 -23.97 -11.36 -32.92
N ARG A 102 -23.95 -10.65 -31.78
CA ARG A 102 -24.86 -9.52 -31.54
C ARG A 102 -24.65 -8.36 -32.52
N GLU A 103 -23.40 -8.01 -32.84
CA GLU A 103 -23.08 -6.97 -33.83
C GLU A 103 -23.49 -7.36 -35.26
N ARG A 104 -23.51 -8.67 -35.58
CA ARG A 104 -24.00 -9.16 -36.88
C ARG A 104 -25.52 -9.19 -36.98
N LEU A 105 -26.21 -9.56 -35.91
CA LEU A 105 -27.66 -9.83 -35.92
C LEU A 105 -28.53 -8.65 -35.52
N LEU A 106 -28.01 -7.72 -34.70
CA LEU A 106 -28.79 -6.60 -34.18
C LEU A 106 -28.53 -5.33 -34.98
N SER A 107 -29.52 -4.43 -34.99
CA SER A 107 -29.30 -3.07 -35.47
C SER A 107 -28.19 -2.41 -34.65
N SER A 108 -27.35 -1.60 -35.28
CA SER A 108 -26.32 -0.82 -34.59
C SER A 108 -26.87 0.18 -33.57
N THR A 109 -28.20 0.37 -33.53
CA THR A 109 -28.94 1.21 -32.59
C THR A 109 -29.78 0.43 -31.58
N ASP A 110 -29.66 -0.91 -31.52
CA ASP A 110 -30.42 -1.73 -30.57
C ASP A 110 -30.04 -1.40 -29.13
N PHE A 111 -31.01 -1.02 -28.31
CA PHE A 111 -30.82 -0.63 -26.92
C PHE A 111 -30.07 -1.69 -26.09
N GLN A 112 -30.31 -2.99 -26.35
CA GLN A 112 -29.67 -4.09 -25.60
C GLN A 112 -28.16 -4.15 -25.85
N LEU A 113 -27.68 -3.66 -26.99
CA LEU A 113 -26.24 -3.56 -27.25
C LEU A 113 -25.57 -2.54 -26.31
N GLY A 114 -26.30 -1.51 -25.89
CA GLY A 114 -25.78 -0.46 -25.01
C GLY A 114 -25.29 -1.01 -23.67
N THR A 115 -26.15 -1.76 -22.97
CA THR A 115 -25.82 -2.35 -21.67
C THR A 115 -24.73 -3.41 -21.81
N VAL A 116 -24.82 -4.25 -22.85
CA VAL A 116 -23.81 -5.27 -23.15
C VAL A 116 -22.45 -4.63 -23.40
N PHE A 117 -22.34 -3.60 -24.24
CA PHE A 117 -21.06 -2.96 -24.49
C PHE A 117 -20.47 -2.29 -23.23
N SER A 118 -21.31 -1.76 -22.33
CA SER A 118 -20.83 -1.25 -21.04
C SER A 118 -20.17 -2.35 -20.19
N ASP A 119 -20.84 -3.49 -20.04
CA ASP A 119 -20.33 -4.63 -19.27
C ASP A 119 -19.02 -5.18 -19.85
N ILE A 120 -18.92 -5.19 -21.17
CA ILE A 120 -17.73 -5.66 -21.89
C ILE A 120 -16.58 -4.66 -21.78
N GLY A 121 -16.89 -3.36 -21.82
CA GLY A 121 -15.92 -2.31 -21.53
C GLY A 121 -15.31 -2.49 -20.13
N LEU A 122 -16.10 -2.92 -19.15
CA LEU A 122 -15.62 -3.21 -17.79
C LEU A 122 -14.67 -4.41 -17.75
N VAL A 123 -15.00 -5.49 -18.45
CA VAL A 123 -14.12 -6.67 -18.58
C VAL A 123 -12.79 -6.25 -19.21
N TYR A 124 -12.82 -5.54 -20.34
CA TYR A 124 -11.59 -5.09 -21.02
C TYR A 124 -10.76 -4.11 -20.20
N LYS A 125 -11.40 -3.20 -19.45
CA LYS A 125 -10.70 -2.30 -18.52
C LYS A 125 -9.91 -3.10 -17.48
N THR A 126 -10.53 -4.11 -16.89
CA THR A 126 -9.94 -4.88 -15.79
C THR A 126 -8.76 -5.73 -16.24
N ILE A 127 -8.81 -6.28 -17.45
CA ILE A 127 -7.67 -7.04 -18.02
C ILE A 127 -6.55 -6.15 -18.57
N GLY A 128 -6.73 -4.83 -18.57
CA GLY A 128 -5.74 -3.85 -19.03
C GLY A 128 -5.79 -3.51 -20.53
N ASP A 129 -6.77 -3.99 -21.30
CA ASP A 129 -6.96 -3.57 -22.70
C ASP A 129 -7.83 -2.30 -22.76
N TYR A 130 -7.19 -1.18 -22.38
CA TYR A 130 -7.86 0.11 -22.27
C TYR A 130 -8.38 0.65 -23.61
N THR A 131 -7.75 0.28 -24.73
CA THR A 131 -8.18 0.66 -26.08
C THR A 131 -9.54 0.05 -26.41
N LYS A 132 -9.70 -1.26 -26.18
CA LYS A 132 -11.00 -1.91 -26.36
C LYS A 132 -12.02 -1.41 -25.35
N ALA A 133 -11.62 -1.21 -24.10
CA ALA A 133 -12.51 -0.66 -23.07
C ALA A 133 -13.12 0.69 -23.50
N SER A 134 -12.28 1.64 -23.93
CA SER A 134 -12.72 2.94 -24.42
C SER A 134 -13.68 2.82 -25.61
N SER A 135 -13.32 1.99 -26.59
CA SER A 135 -14.15 1.76 -27.79
C SER A 135 -15.53 1.21 -27.43
N TYR A 136 -15.61 0.24 -26.52
CA TYR A 136 -16.89 -0.32 -26.09
C TYR A 136 -17.72 0.65 -25.24
N TYR A 137 -17.11 1.43 -24.34
CA TYR A 137 -17.84 2.47 -23.62
C TYR A 137 -18.40 3.56 -24.54
N GLU A 138 -17.64 3.99 -25.56
CA GLU A 138 -18.13 4.95 -26.55
C GLU A 138 -19.30 4.40 -27.38
N LYS A 139 -19.21 3.13 -27.80
CA LYS A 139 -20.32 2.43 -28.47
C LYS A 139 -21.56 2.36 -27.57
N ALA A 140 -21.37 1.98 -26.30
CA ALA A 140 -22.44 1.91 -25.31
C ALA A 140 -23.15 3.27 -25.15
N LEU A 141 -22.38 4.33 -24.93
CA LEU A 141 -22.89 5.68 -24.71
C LEU A 141 -23.62 6.21 -25.95
N ARG A 142 -23.09 5.97 -27.16
CA ARG A 142 -23.73 6.38 -28.42
C ARG A 142 -25.11 5.75 -28.59
N ILE A 143 -25.25 4.46 -28.27
CA ILE A 143 -26.52 3.74 -28.38
C ILE A 143 -27.50 4.22 -27.33
N LEU A 144 -27.07 4.31 -26.07
CA LEU A 144 -27.97 4.62 -24.96
C LEU A 144 -28.50 6.06 -25.01
N LYS A 145 -27.68 7.03 -25.45
CA LYS A 145 -28.11 8.43 -25.65
C LYS A 145 -29.18 8.61 -26.73
N ILE A 146 -29.39 7.63 -27.61
CA ILE A 146 -30.51 7.67 -28.59
C ILE A 146 -31.85 7.43 -27.88
N HIS A 147 -31.85 6.59 -26.83
CA HIS A 147 -33.07 6.08 -26.20
C HIS A 147 -33.34 6.66 -24.82
N LEU A 148 -32.32 7.18 -24.15
CA LEU A 148 -32.36 7.65 -22.78
C LEU A 148 -31.90 9.11 -22.67
N PRO A 149 -32.48 9.91 -21.75
CA PRO A 149 -31.98 11.24 -21.44
C PRO A 149 -30.62 11.16 -20.76
N ASP A 150 -29.79 12.20 -20.89
CA ASP A 150 -28.44 12.26 -20.29
C ASP A 150 -28.44 12.09 -18.76
N THR A 151 -29.56 12.34 -18.08
CA THR A 151 -29.76 12.16 -16.63
C THR A 151 -30.16 10.74 -16.23
N ASP A 152 -30.28 9.81 -17.18
CA ASP A 152 -30.65 8.42 -16.88
C ASP A 152 -29.57 7.71 -16.06
N HIS A 153 -30.00 6.87 -15.13
CA HIS A 153 -29.10 6.09 -14.28
C HIS A 153 -28.15 5.18 -15.08
N THR A 154 -28.61 4.61 -16.20
CA THR A 154 -27.79 3.75 -17.07
C THR A 154 -26.65 4.54 -17.72
N ILE A 155 -26.92 5.76 -18.16
CA ILE A 155 -25.91 6.67 -18.72
C ILE A 155 -24.92 7.10 -17.63
N THR A 156 -25.42 7.33 -16.42
CA THR A 156 -24.63 7.67 -15.23
C THR A 156 -23.63 6.57 -14.87
N ILE A 157 -24.04 5.29 -14.91
CA ILE A 157 -23.13 4.14 -14.70
C ILE A 157 -21.99 4.14 -15.73
N ILE A 158 -22.29 4.41 -16.99
CA ILE A 158 -21.26 4.43 -18.05
C ILE A 158 -20.29 5.58 -17.87
N HIS A 159 -20.78 6.78 -17.55
CA HIS A 159 -19.91 7.91 -17.23
C HIS A 159 -19.00 7.60 -16.04
N ASN A 160 -19.51 6.92 -15.01
CA ASN A 160 -18.70 6.47 -13.88
C ASN A 160 -17.60 5.46 -14.31
N ASN A 161 -17.94 4.53 -15.19
CA ASN A 161 -16.99 3.55 -15.72
C ASN A 161 -15.92 4.20 -16.62
N ILE A 162 -16.29 5.18 -17.45
CA ILE A 162 -15.38 5.99 -18.26
C ILE A 162 -14.46 6.84 -17.37
N ALA A 163 -15.00 7.47 -16.33
CA ALA A 163 -14.22 8.20 -15.35
C ALA A 163 -13.16 7.30 -14.69
N GLY A 164 -13.57 6.09 -14.28
CA GLY A 164 -12.66 5.08 -13.74
C GLY A 164 -11.58 4.65 -14.73
N LEU A 165 -11.91 4.53 -16.03
CA LEU A 165 -10.92 4.25 -17.07
C LEU A 165 -9.88 5.37 -17.19
N TYR A 166 -10.32 6.64 -17.23
CA TYR A 166 -9.40 7.78 -17.28
C TYR A 166 -8.55 7.91 -16.01
N LEU A 167 -9.11 7.57 -14.84
CA LEU A 167 -8.37 7.48 -13.59
C LEU A 167 -7.24 6.45 -13.70
N THR A 168 -7.52 5.24 -14.20
CA THR A 168 -6.51 4.19 -14.42
C THR A 168 -5.44 4.63 -15.44
N LEU A 169 -5.82 5.39 -16.46
CA LEU A 169 -4.89 5.94 -17.47
C LEU A 169 -4.09 7.15 -16.97
N GLY A 170 -4.31 7.63 -15.74
CA GLY A 170 -3.65 8.83 -15.19
C GLY A 170 -4.15 10.15 -15.78
N SER A 171 -5.24 10.14 -16.55
CA SER A 171 -5.88 11.34 -17.11
C SER A 171 -6.85 11.96 -16.10
N TYR A 172 -6.31 12.40 -14.95
CA TYR A 172 -7.13 12.78 -13.78
C TYR A 172 -8.08 13.94 -14.04
N SER A 173 -7.69 14.97 -14.80
CA SER A 173 -8.57 16.11 -15.11
C SER A 173 -9.81 15.67 -15.89
N THR A 174 -9.65 14.74 -16.83
CA THR A 174 -10.76 14.15 -17.59
C THR A 174 -11.62 13.26 -16.69
N ALA A 175 -11.00 12.44 -15.82
CA ALA A 175 -11.73 11.62 -14.86
C ALA A 175 -12.60 12.48 -13.92
N LEU A 176 -12.07 13.59 -13.39
CA LEU A 176 -12.81 14.53 -12.54
C LEU A 176 -14.01 15.15 -13.27
N LEU A 177 -13.88 15.49 -14.56
CA LEU A 177 -14.99 16.03 -15.34
C LEU A 177 -16.15 15.03 -15.42
N TYR A 178 -15.86 13.76 -15.71
CA TYR A 178 -16.90 12.72 -15.77
C TYR A 178 -17.49 12.43 -14.39
N TYR A 179 -16.67 12.31 -13.34
CA TYR A 179 -17.20 12.05 -12.00
C TYR A 179 -18.04 13.21 -11.45
N LYS A 180 -17.71 14.48 -11.75
CA LYS A 180 -18.54 15.63 -11.34
C LYS A 180 -19.93 15.59 -11.99
N ASN A 181 -20.00 15.26 -13.28
CA ASN A 181 -21.29 15.09 -13.96
C ASN A 181 -22.11 13.93 -13.35
N VAL A 182 -21.45 12.83 -12.99
CA VAL A 182 -22.08 11.68 -12.31
C VAL A 182 -22.61 12.07 -10.93
N LEU A 183 -21.83 12.84 -10.17
CA LEU A 183 -22.20 13.31 -8.84
C LEU A 183 -23.44 14.21 -8.91
N GLU A 184 -23.47 15.19 -9.82
CA GLU A 184 -24.60 16.10 -9.99
C GLU A 184 -25.92 15.37 -10.28
N ILE A 185 -25.88 14.35 -11.14
CA ILE A 185 -27.08 13.53 -11.46
C ILE A 185 -27.51 12.69 -10.24
N ARG A 186 -26.56 12.11 -9.50
CA ARG A 186 -26.83 11.29 -8.31
C ARG A 186 -27.39 12.12 -7.16
N GLU A 187 -26.86 13.31 -6.91
CA GLU A 187 -27.36 14.23 -5.87
C GLU A 187 -28.80 14.67 -6.09
N GLN A 188 -29.23 14.79 -7.36
CA GLN A 188 -30.61 15.14 -7.69
C GLN A 188 -31.60 13.98 -7.53
N SER A 189 -31.12 12.73 -7.58
CA SER A 189 -31.97 11.53 -7.71
C SER A 189 -31.90 10.58 -6.52
N LEU A 190 -30.84 10.65 -5.70
CA LEU A 190 -30.56 9.74 -4.60
C LEU A 190 -30.58 10.47 -3.25
N PRO A 191 -30.94 9.78 -2.15
CA PRO A 191 -30.85 10.35 -0.82
C PRO A 191 -29.37 10.58 -0.41
N PRO A 192 -29.07 11.51 0.51
CA PRO A 192 -27.70 11.83 0.91
C PRO A 192 -26.87 10.64 1.44
N ASN A 193 -27.52 9.62 2.01
CA ASN A 193 -26.86 8.43 2.57
C ASN A 193 -26.82 7.24 1.60
N ASP A 194 -26.99 7.49 0.30
CA ASP A 194 -26.95 6.43 -0.71
C ASP A 194 -25.53 5.93 -0.98
N LEU A 195 -25.38 4.61 -1.13
CA LEU A 195 -24.09 3.96 -1.36
C LEU A 195 -23.45 4.39 -2.69
N ASP A 196 -24.26 4.65 -3.72
CA ASP A 196 -23.77 5.12 -5.02
C ASP A 196 -23.19 6.54 -4.92
N LEU A 197 -23.79 7.39 -4.10
CA LEU A 197 -23.28 8.73 -3.82
C LEU A 197 -21.94 8.66 -3.09
N ALA A 198 -21.87 7.86 -2.03
CA ALA A 198 -20.64 7.61 -1.28
C ALA A 198 -19.52 7.06 -2.18
N THR A 199 -19.83 6.09 -3.04
CA THR A 199 -18.86 5.52 -4.00
C THR A 199 -18.36 6.58 -4.99
N THR A 200 -19.24 7.45 -5.47
CA THR A 200 -18.85 8.55 -6.37
C THR A 200 -17.90 9.52 -5.67
N ASN A 201 -18.23 9.93 -4.45
CA ASN A 201 -17.39 10.82 -3.64
C ASN A 201 -16.03 10.20 -3.34
N ASN A 202 -15.97 8.91 -3.01
CA ASN A 202 -14.70 8.20 -2.84
C ASN A 202 -13.84 8.28 -4.11
N ASN A 203 -14.42 7.97 -5.27
CA ASN A 203 -13.70 7.98 -6.54
C ASN A 203 -13.22 9.39 -6.92
N ILE A 204 -13.99 10.43 -6.61
CA ILE A 204 -13.59 11.83 -6.80
C ILE A 204 -12.41 12.15 -5.86
N ALA A 205 -12.50 11.81 -4.58
CA ALA A 205 -11.44 12.03 -3.61
C ALA A 205 -10.14 11.32 -4.02
N ASP A 206 -10.22 10.05 -4.42
CA ASP A 206 -9.09 9.27 -4.98
C ASP A 206 -8.48 9.97 -6.20
N THR A 207 -9.32 10.48 -7.11
CA THR A 207 -8.85 11.19 -8.30
C THR A 207 -8.11 12.48 -7.94
N HIS A 208 -8.64 13.26 -6.98
CA HIS A 208 -7.98 14.45 -6.45
C HIS A 208 -6.65 14.10 -5.75
N GLY A 209 -6.61 13.06 -4.93
CA GLY A 209 -5.39 12.61 -4.24
C GLY A 209 -4.30 12.12 -5.20
N ASN A 210 -4.67 11.41 -6.27
CA ASN A 210 -3.72 10.97 -7.29
C ASN A 210 -3.19 12.14 -8.13
N LEU A 211 -4.07 13.07 -8.52
CA LEU A 211 -3.67 14.29 -9.22
C LEU A 211 -2.73 15.13 -8.34
N ALA A 212 -3.01 15.25 -7.04
CA ALA A 212 -2.16 15.95 -6.10
C ALA A 212 -0.73 15.37 -6.07
N GLN A 213 -0.60 14.05 -6.03
CA GLN A 213 0.71 13.39 -6.06
C GLN A 213 1.47 13.63 -7.38
N VAL A 214 0.79 13.56 -8.52
CA VAL A 214 1.43 13.83 -9.82
C VAL A 214 1.85 15.29 -9.95
N LEU A 215 0.99 16.23 -9.57
CA LEU A 215 1.33 17.66 -9.55
C LEU A 215 2.52 17.95 -8.62
N PHE A 216 2.60 17.25 -7.48
CA PHE A 216 3.74 17.35 -6.57
C PHE A 216 5.05 16.90 -7.25
N LEU A 217 5.02 15.77 -7.98
CA LEU A 217 6.18 15.29 -8.76
C LEU A 217 6.56 16.23 -9.92
N LEU A 218 5.61 16.96 -10.48
CA LEU A 218 5.83 18.00 -11.50
C LEU A 218 6.25 19.35 -10.93
N HIS A 219 6.48 19.44 -9.62
CA HIS A 219 6.82 20.66 -8.89
C HIS A 219 5.72 21.74 -8.91
N GLN A 220 4.46 21.38 -9.18
CA GLN A 220 3.27 22.24 -9.10
C GLN A 220 2.64 22.15 -7.70
N TYR A 221 3.36 22.61 -6.68
CA TYR A 221 3.03 22.34 -5.28
C TYR A 221 1.73 22.98 -4.77
N GLU A 222 1.39 24.17 -5.27
CA GLU A 222 0.15 24.85 -4.90
C GLU A 222 -1.07 24.06 -5.37
N GLU A 223 -1.11 23.76 -6.66
CA GLU A 223 -2.17 22.96 -7.27
C GLU A 223 -2.25 21.58 -6.59
N ALA A 224 -1.10 20.95 -6.31
CA ALA A 224 -1.04 19.69 -5.59
C ALA A 224 -1.71 19.77 -4.20
N THR A 225 -1.41 20.81 -3.44
CA THR A 225 -1.96 21.02 -2.09
C THR A 225 -3.46 21.28 -2.13
N GLU A 226 -3.93 22.06 -3.11
CA GLU A 226 -5.36 22.33 -3.29
C GLU A 226 -6.14 21.07 -3.68
N HIS A 227 -5.59 20.25 -4.58
CA HIS A 227 -6.20 18.96 -4.92
C HIS A 227 -6.23 18.02 -3.70
N ALA A 228 -5.15 17.94 -2.90
CA ALA A 228 -5.17 17.13 -1.68
C ALA A 228 -6.18 17.64 -0.64
N LYS A 229 -6.35 18.96 -0.51
CA LYS A 229 -7.38 19.57 0.34
C LYS A 229 -8.78 19.18 -0.12
N GLN A 230 -9.03 19.23 -1.43
CA GLN A 230 -10.31 18.82 -2.01
C GLN A 230 -10.59 17.34 -1.75
N ALA A 231 -9.58 16.46 -1.87
CA ALA A 231 -9.72 15.05 -1.52
C ALA A 231 -10.14 14.84 -0.06
N VAL A 232 -9.50 15.55 0.87
CA VAL A 232 -9.84 15.51 2.32
C VAL A 232 -11.26 15.96 2.58
N ASN A 233 -11.66 17.12 2.06
CA ASN A 233 -12.98 17.68 2.32
C ASN A 233 -14.08 16.75 1.80
N ILE A 234 -13.92 16.22 0.58
CA ILE A 234 -14.89 15.30 -0.03
C ILE A 234 -14.98 14.00 0.78
N ALA A 235 -13.85 13.46 1.24
CA ALA A 235 -13.84 12.26 2.06
C ALA A 235 -14.50 12.48 3.43
N ILE A 236 -14.23 13.61 4.08
CA ILE A 236 -14.85 13.96 5.37
C ILE A 236 -16.37 14.15 5.21
N ASP A 237 -16.81 14.86 4.18
CA ASP A 237 -18.23 15.11 3.93
C ASP A 237 -18.98 13.80 3.63
N ALA A 238 -18.31 12.84 2.99
CA ALA A 238 -18.91 11.54 2.63
C ALA A 238 -18.83 10.47 3.73
N PHE A 239 -17.76 10.47 4.55
CA PHE A 239 -17.43 9.36 5.45
C PHE A 239 -17.16 9.76 6.90
N GLU A 240 -17.23 11.04 7.23
CA GLU A 240 -16.79 11.61 8.52
C GLU A 240 -15.26 11.59 8.71
N ASN A 241 -14.79 12.29 9.75
CA ASN A 241 -13.36 12.53 9.98
C ASN A 241 -12.55 11.28 10.30
N ASP A 242 -13.14 10.33 11.03
CA ASP A 242 -12.42 9.18 11.59
C ASP A 242 -12.36 7.98 10.63
N HIS A 243 -12.99 8.09 9.45
CA HIS A 243 -12.98 7.03 8.45
C HIS A 243 -11.57 6.85 7.84
N PRO A 244 -11.11 5.60 7.60
CA PRO A 244 -9.77 5.34 7.06
C PRO A 244 -9.44 6.12 5.78
N THR A 245 -10.39 6.29 4.87
CA THR A 245 -10.23 7.11 3.65
C THR A 245 -9.97 8.58 3.98
N SER A 246 -10.75 9.16 4.90
CA SER A 246 -10.59 10.55 5.35
C SER A 246 -9.22 10.77 6.00
N VAL A 247 -8.79 9.83 6.85
CA VAL A 247 -7.47 9.85 7.49
C VAL A 247 -6.34 9.70 6.45
N MET A 248 -6.50 8.82 5.46
CA MET A 248 -5.51 8.65 4.39
C MET A 248 -5.28 9.96 3.64
N PHE A 249 -6.36 10.63 3.20
CA PHE A 249 -6.23 11.92 2.52
C PHE A 249 -5.77 13.02 3.46
N ALA A 250 -6.16 12.99 4.75
CA ALA A 250 -5.69 13.96 5.72
C ALA A 250 -4.17 13.86 5.87
N ASN A 251 -3.63 12.64 5.94
CA ASN A 251 -2.19 12.41 5.96
C ASN A 251 -1.51 12.90 4.67
N LEU A 252 -2.08 12.61 3.50
CA LEU A 252 -1.56 13.12 2.22
C LEU A 252 -1.56 14.65 2.21
N PHE A 253 -2.66 15.29 2.60
CA PHE A 253 -2.75 16.74 2.67
C PHE A 253 -1.74 17.33 3.65
N GLN A 254 -1.56 16.72 4.84
CA GLN A 254 -0.55 17.14 5.80
C GLN A 254 0.87 16.98 5.24
N GLN A 255 1.16 15.85 4.59
CA GLN A 255 2.45 15.60 3.95
C GLN A 255 2.75 16.65 2.87
N LEU A 256 1.81 16.89 1.94
CA LEU A 256 2.00 17.87 0.87
C LEU A 256 2.05 19.30 1.40
N ARG A 257 1.28 19.61 2.45
CA ARG A 257 1.29 20.92 3.12
C ARG A 257 2.60 21.17 3.87
N ALA A 258 3.11 20.20 4.62
CA ALA A 258 4.42 20.27 5.29
C ALA A 258 5.55 20.44 4.27
N ASN A 259 5.43 19.77 3.12
CA ASN A 259 6.37 19.85 2.00
C ASN A 259 6.38 21.19 1.22
N THR A 260 5.87 22.29 1.78
CA THR A 260 5.90 23.62 1.11
C THR A 260 6.58 24.74 1.90
N CYS A 261 6.68 24.64 3.23
CA CYS A 261 7.54 25.54 4.02
C CYS A 261 8.71 24.73 4.63
N ASP A 262 8.42 23.58 5.26
CA ASP A 262 9.41 22.79 6.02
C ASP A 262 10.45 22.11 5.11
N THR A 263 10.16 21.97 3.82
CA THR A 263 11.09 21.45 2.79
C THR A 263 11.53 22.53 1.79
N TYR A 264 10.98 23.75 1.88
CA TYR A 264 11.42 24.87 1.05
C TYR A 264 12.64 25.53 1.70
N ASN A 265 13.81 25.26 1.15
CA ASN A 265 15.05 25.89 1.58
C ASN A 265 15.16 27.29 0.96
N HIS A 266 14.77 28.33 1.70
CA HIS A 266 14.88 29.72 1.28
C HIS A 266 16.37 30.11 1.12
N PRO A 267 16.80 30.66 -0.03
CA PRO A 267 18.23 30.90 -0.34
C PRO A 267 19.00 31.71 0.71
N GLN A 268 18.29 32.55 1.47
CA GLN A 268 18.85 33.39 2.52
C GLN A 268 18.55 32.91 3.95
N TYR A 269 17.51 32.10 4.17
CA TYR A 269 16.94 31.87 5.50
C TYR A 269 16.72 30.38 5.86
N GLY A 270 17.06 29.44 4.97
CA GLY A 270 16.91 28.01 5.26
C GLY A 270 15.46 27.52 5.15
N PHE A 271 15.18 26.36 5.75
CA PHE A 271 13.84 25.80 5.84
C PHE A 271 12.91 26.68 6.69
N GLY A 272 11.73 27.00 6.17
CA GLY A 272 10.73 27.82 6.88
C GLY A 272 9.66 26.95 7.55
N GLN A 273 8.93 27.50 8.52
CA GLN A 273 7.77 26.82 9.11
C GLN A 273 6.47 27.44 8.63
N GLY A 274 5.48 26.60 8.29
CA GLY A 274 4.15 27.07 7.93
C GLY A 274 3.30 27.37 9.16
N ILE A 275 3.21 28.64 9.58
CA ILE A 275 2.43 29.03 10.77
C ILE A 275 1.41 30.14 10.46
N ASN A 276 0.39 30.27 11.32
CA ASN A 276 -0.60 31.34 11.15
C ASN A 276 0.10 32.70 11.27
N GLN A 277 -0.24 33.66 10.39
CA GLN A 277 0.42 34.97 10.36
C GLN A 277 0.43 35.66 11.74
N SER A 278 -0.64 35.50 12.52
CA SER A 278 -0.77 36.09 13.87
C SER A 278 0.07 35.39 14.95
N LEU A 279 0.54 34.16 14.67
CA LEU A 279 1.30 33.32 15.58
C LEU A 279 2.80 33.28 15.23
N CYS A 280 3.25 34.08 14.26
CA CYS A 280 4.66 34.18 13.92
C CYS A 280 5.43 34.82 15.09
N PRO A 281 6.35 34.09 15.75
CA PRO A 281 7.19 34.65 16.81
C PRO A 281 8.00 35.85 16.32
N ASN A 282 8.21 36.84 17.18
CA ASN A 282 8.88 38.11 16.82
C ASN A 282 10.33 37.95 16.34
N ASP A 283 10.95 36.79 16.58
CA ASP A 283 12.29 36.38 16.15
C ASP A 283 12.34 35.72 14.77
N LEU A 284 11.19 35.54 14.11
CA LEU A 284 11.07 35.02 12.74
C LEU A 284 10.62 36.14 11.78
N TYR A 285 11.08 36.08 10.53
CA TYR A 285 10.66 37.00 9.47
C TYR A 285 9.62 36.35 8.56
N LEU A 286 8.58 37.12 8.24
CA LEU A 286 7.66 36.81 7.16
C LEU A 286 8.29 37.24 5.82
N THR A 287 8.62 36.28 4.95
CA THR A 287 9.04 36.58 3.58
C THR A 287 7.91 36.25 2.60
N GLY A 288 7.67 37.16 1.65
CA GLY A 288 6.50 37.17 0.78
C GLY A 288 6.58 36.25 -0.45
N LEU A 289 7.49 35.28 -0.50
CA LEU A 289 7.67 34.41 -1.67
C LEU A 289 6.71 33.21 -1.72
N CYS A 290 5.65 33.20 -0.91
CA CYS A 290 4.49 32.35 -1.16
C CYS A 290 3.40 33.21 -1.78
N GLU A 291 3.56 33.60 -3.04
CA GLU A 291 2.52 34.25 -3.84
C GLU A 291 1.40 33.26 -4.20
N SER A 292 0.86 32.53 -3.21
CA SER A 292 -0.38 31.75 -3.35
C SER A 292 -0.71 30.86 -2.13
N LYS A 293 -1.09 31.47 -1.00
CA LYS A 293 -1.87 30.74 0.03
C LYS A 293 -3.06 31.57 0.55
N PRO A 294 -4.09 30.92 1.11
CA PRO A 294 -5.22 31.58 1.77
C PRO A 294 -4.74 32.53 2.87
N MET A 295 -5.51 33.58 3.13
CA MET A 295 -5.15 34.79 3.91
C MET A 295 -4.58 34.58 5.33
N ASP A 296 -4.56 33.37 5.90
CA ASP A 296 -4.30 33.12 7.31
C ASP A 296 -2.99 32.35 7.64
N VAL A 297 -2.31 31.70 6.68
CA VAL A 297 -1.07 30.94 6.94
C VAL A 297 0.07 31.38 6.02
N LYS A 298 1.21 31.80 6.60
CA LYS A 298 2.42 32.25 5.87
C LYS A 298 3.65 31.49 6.36
N CYS A 299 4.69 31.34 5.52
CA CYS A 299 5.95 30.76 5.97
C CYS A 299 6.68 31.78 6.87
N CYS A 300 7.02 31.36 8.09
CA CYS A 300 7.88 32.09 8.99
C CYS A 300 9.28 31.49 8.93
N PHE A 301 10.24 32.33 8.58
CA PHE A 301 11.62 31.92 8.42
C PHE A 301 12.44 32.38 9.61
N SER A 302 13.34 31.50 10.07
CA SER A 302 14.27 31.88 11.11
C SER A 302 15.31 32.87 10.57
N SER A 303 15.56 33.93 11.34
CA SER A 303 16.73 34.78 11.11
C SER A 303 18.03 34.09 11.49
N GLN A 304 17.94 32.96 12.22
CA GLN A 304 19.06 32.08 12.40
C GLN A 304 19.21 31.31 11.11
N THR A 305 20.29 31.59 10.39
CA THR A 305 20.89 30.62 9.48
C THR A 305 20.84 29.27 10.20
N ILE A 306 20.19 28.25 9.61
CA ILE A 306 20.37 26.86 10.07
C ILE A 306 21.87 26.63 9.98
N LYS A 307 22.55 26.69 11.12
CA LYS A 307 24.01 26.62 11.15
C LYS A 307 24.48 25.22 10.74
N GLU A 308 23.64 24.20 10.94
CA GLU A 308 23.99 22.78 10.82
C GLU A 308 22.78 21.95 10.32
N GLU A 309 22.94 21.23 9.21
CA GLU A 309 21.97 20.24 8.68
C GLU A 309 22.45 18.82 9.02
N PHE A 310 21.60 17.88 9.45
CA PHE A 310 22.01 16.49 9.66
C PHE A 310 22.05 15.71 8.33
N ARG A 311 23.25 15.48 7.79
CA ARG A 311 23.50 14.78 6.53
C ARG A 311 24.27 13.50 6.81
N ALA A 312 23.53 12.41 6.96
CA ALA A 312 24.05 11.14 7.42
C ALA A 312 23.95 10.02 6.39
N ALA A 313 24.84 9.03 6.52
CA ALA A 313 24.73 7.73 5.86
C ALA A 313 24.68 6.60 6.88
N TRP A 314 23.87 5.58 6.61
CA TRP A 314 23.79 4.37 7.41
C TRP A 314 24.81 3.35 6.91
N ILE A 315 25.48 2.66 7.83
CA ILE A 315 26.40 1.54 7.53
C ILE A 315 25.88 0.31 8.27
N ALA A 316 25.21 -0.58 7.55
CA ALA A 316 24.74 -1.85 8.06
C ALA A 316 25.86 -2.90 8.06
N THR A 317 25.99 -3.60 9.20
CA THR A 317 26.97 -4.67 9.40
C THR A 317 26.35 -6.05 9.44
N VAL A 318 25.07 -6.13 9.76
CA VAL A 318 24.26 -7.33 9.65
C VAL A 318 24.32 -7.86 8.22
N SER A 319 24.54 -9.16 8.09
CA SER A 319 24.68 -9.83 6.80
C SER A 319 25.77 -9.27 5.89
N ASN A 320 26.70 -8.44 6.41
CA ASN A 320 27.75 -7.82 5.62
C ASN A 320 27.21 -6.94 4.46
N ILE A 321 26.10 -6.23 4.70
CA ILE A 321 25.40 -5.42 3.66
C ILE A 321 26.29 -4.28 3.14
N ASP A 322 26.73 -3.38 4.03
CA ASP A 322 27.59 -2.24 3.65
C ASP A 322 29.04 -2.47 4.08
N TRP A 323 29.23 -3.05 5.26
CA TRP A 323 30.55 -3.35 5.82
C TRP A 323 30.49 -4.57 6.74
N LEU A 324 31.33 -5.60 6.62
CA LEU A 324 32.51 -5.78 5.76
C LEU A 324 32.22 -6.51 4.46
N SER A 325 33.00 -6.28 3.40
CA SER A 325 32.87 -7.02 2.13
C SER A 325 32.95 -8.55 2.28
N THR A 326 33.73 -9.03 3.25
CA THR A 326 33.82 -10.45 3.61
C THR A 326 34.16 -10.64 5.08
N ARG A 327 33.60 -11.72 5.68
CA ARG A 327 33.87 -12.12 7.08
C ARG A 327 35.28 -12.66 7.32
N THR A 328 36.04 -12.89 6.25
CA THR A 328 37.43 -13.35 6.30
C THR A 328 38.44 -12.22 6.13
N ALA A 329 37.98 -10.97 6.05
CA ALA A 329 38.86 -9.81 5.93
C ALA A 329 39.79 -9.70 7.14
N THR A 330 41.06 -9.40 6.89
CA THR A 330 42.05 -9.09 7.94
C THR A 330 41.74 -7.72 8.56
N PRO A 331 42.10 -7.46 9.84
CA PRO A 331 41.90 -6.15 10.47
C PRO A 331 42.34 -4.95 9.64
N THR A 332 43.47 -5.05 8.93
CA THR A 332 43.95 -4.00 8.03
C THR A 332 43.01 -3.75 6.84
N GLN A 333 42.45 -4.80 6.25
CA GLN A 333 41.43 -4.66 5.20
C GLN A 333 40.15 -4.06 5.76
N GLN A 334 39.73 -4.49 6.96
CA GLN A 334 38.55 -3.98 7.63
C GLN A 334 38.64 -2.46 7.88
N GLN A 335 39.78 -2.00 8.38
CA GLN A 335 40.11 -0.59 8.57
C GLN A 335 40.13 0.19 7.24
N SER A 336 40.74 -0.38 6.20
CA SER A 336 40.82 0.23 4.88
C SER A 336 39.43 0.45 4.26
N GLU A 337 38.52 -0.52 4.42
CA GLU A 337 37.12 -0.39 3.96
C GLU A 337 36.37 0.73 4.70
N LEU A 338 36.50 0.83 6.03
CA LEU A 338 35.91 1.95 6.79
C LEU A 338 36.47 3.31 6.35
N LEU A 339 37.79 3.41 6.14
CA LEU A 339 38.43 4.63 5.65
C LEU A 339 37.88 5.03 4.28
N ASN A 340 37.67 4.07 3.37
CA ASN A 340 37.10 4.35 2.05
C ASN A 340 35.66 4.89 2.15
N ILE A 341 34.85 4.36 3.06
CA ILE A 341 33.51 4.88 3.33
C ILE A 341 33.60 6.31 3.85
N LEU A 342 34.40 6.57 4.90
CA LEU A 342 34.56 7.92 5.46
C LEU A 342 35.11 8.94 4.44
N ASN A 343 36.06 8.54 3.59
CA ASN A 343 36.56 9.39 2.51
C ASN A 343 35.46 9.72 1.48
N THR A 344 34.51 8.81 1.26
CA THR A 344 33.37 9.03 0.37
C THR A 344 32.36 9.98 1.02
N LEU A 345 32.03 9.76 2.29
CA LEU A 345 31.14 10.65 3.06
C LEU A 345 31.68 12.08 3.10
N GLN A 346 32.98 12.25 3.33
CA GLN A 346 33.64 13.55 3.29
C GLN A 346 33.54 14.23 1.91
N LYS A 347 33.77 13.48 0.81
CA LYS A 347 33.62 14.01 -0.56
C LYS A 347 32.19 14.46 -0.87
N LEU A 348 31.20 13.81 -0.27
CA LEU A 348 29.78 14.12 -0.43
C LEU A 348 29.28 15.19 0.55
N ASN A 349 30.17 15.79 1.36
CA ASN A 349 29.85 16.76 2.41
C ASN A 349 28.87 16.22 3.47
N MET A 350 28.83 14.90 3.70
CA MET A 350 28.10 14.34 4.84
C MET A 350 28.80 14.75 6.14
N ASN A 351 28.02 15.03 7.19
CA ASN A 351 28.53 15.42 8.50
C ASN A 351 28.20 14.41 9.61
N ALA A 352 27.54 13.29 9.28
CA ALA A 352 27.30 12.22 10.22
C ALA A 352 27.37 10.83 9.56
N VAL A 353 27.62 9.80 10.37
CA VAL A 353 27.53 8.40 10.00
C VAL A 353 26.82 7.62 11.09
N VAL A 354 25.88 6.76 10.70
CA VAL A 354 25.15 5.88 11.60
C VAL A 354 25.66 4.46 11.43
N PHE A 355 26.50 4.00 12.35
CA PHE A 355 27.27 2.77 12.22
C PHE A 355 26.69 1.63 13.05
N GLN A 356 26.34 0.51 12.41
CA GLN A 356 25.76 -0.64 13.11
C GLN A 356 26.81 -1.39 13.92
N ILE A 357 26.83 -1.17 15.23
CA ILE A 357 27.82 -1.77 16.15
C ILE A 357 27.29 -3.01 16.88
N ARG A 358 25.98 -3.25 16.83
CA ARG A 358 25.29 -4.39 17.44
C ARG A 358 24.21 -4.94 16.50
N PRO A 359 24.54 -5.86 15.59
CA PRO A 359 23.59 -6.34 14.58
C PRO A 359 22.61 -7.41 15.10
N VAL A 360 23.07 -8.41 15.87
CA VAL A 360 22.22 -9.54 16.32
C VAL A 360 22.57 -10.09 17.71
N GLY A 361 22.64 -9.22 18.72
CA GLY A 361 22.99 -9.66 20.10
C GLY A 361 24.49 -9.79 20.36
N ASP A 362 25.29 -9.44 19.36
CA ASP A 362 26.74 -9.45 19.31
C ASP A 362 27.29 -8.03 19.06
N LYS A 363 28.62 -7.86 19.02
CA LYS A 363 29.25 -6.53 18.98
C LYS A 363 30.37 -6.39 17.95
N LEU A 364 30.61 -5.15 17.53
CA LEU A 364 31.75 -4.73 16.73
C LEU A 364 32.59 -3.67 17.45
N TYR A 365 32.71 -3.78 18.77
CA TYR A 365 33.48 -2.90 19.66
C TYR A 365 33.98 -3.66 20.89
N ALA A 366 34.95 -3.13 21.63
CA ALA A 366 35.41 -3.74 22.87
C ALA A 366 34.35 -3.65 23.99
N SER A 367 33.98 -4.79 24.56
CA SER A 367 33.04 -4.85 25.70
C SER A 367 33.19 -6.21 26.39
N SER A 368 32.91 -6.32 27.68
CA SER A 368 32.85 -7.63 28.35
C SER A 368 31.44 -8.24 28.33
N LEU A 369 30.41 -7.44 28.02
CA LEU A 369 29.01 -7.81 28.15
C LEU A 369 28.50 -8.76 27.05
N LYS A 370 29.13 -8.73 25.87
CA LYS A 370 28.60 -9.33 24.63
C LYS A 370 29.69 -10.07 23.84
N PRO A 371 29.34 -11.08 23.03
CA PRO A 371 30.30 -11.74 22.13
C PRO A 371 30.66 -10.87 20.94
N TRP A 372 31.85 -11.09 20.37
CA TRP A 372 32.24 -10.52 19.08
C TRP A 372 31.35 -11.02 17.95
N SER A 373 31.02 -10.13 17.02
CA SER A 373 30.09 -10.44 15.95
C SER A 373 30.65 -11.44 14.95
N ILE A 374 29.77 -12.36 14.51
CA ILE A 374 30.07 -13.25 13.39
C ILE A 374 30.35 -12.46 12.11
N TYR A 375 29.76 -11.27 11.94
CA TYR A 375 29.95 -10.44 10.75
C TYR A 375 31.34 -9.79 10.69
N LEU A 376 32.05 -9.75 11.81
CA LEU A 376 33.42 -9.22 11.91
C LEU A 376 34.49 -10.30 11.67
N THR A 377 34.29 -11.52 12.16
CA THR A 377 35.36 -12.55 12.19
C THR A 377 34.98 -13.90 11.57
N GLY A 378 33.73 -14.05 11.13
CA GLY A 378 33.18 -15.31 10.61
C GLY A 378 32.91 -16.37 11.68
N ILE A 379 33.35 -16.16 12.93
CA ILE A 379 33.13 -17.07 14.05
C ILE A 379 32.55 -16.28 15.21
N HIS A 380 31.31 -16.59 15.56
CA HIS A 380 30.59 -15.88 16.62
C HIS A 380 31.32 -16.00 17.97
N GLY A 381 31.56 -14.88 18.63
CA GLY A 381 32.31 -14.78 19.89
C GLY A 381 33.82 -14.68 19.73
N LYS A 382 34.39 -14.93 18.54
CA LYS A 382 35.84 -14.85 18.32
C LYS A 382 36.26 -13.39 18.09
N PRO A 383 37.23 -12.85 18.87
CA PRO A 383 37.79 -11.52 18.63
C PRO A 383 38.55 -11.45 17.30
N PRO A 384 38.66 -10.27 16.68
CA PRO A 384 39.55 -10.08 15.54
C PRO A 384 41.01 -10.31 15.94
N SER A 385 41.83 -10.72 14.97
CA SER A 385 43.26 -11.01 15.18
C SER A 385 44.10 -10.43 14.04
N PRO A 386 45.03 -9.49 14.31
CA PRO A 386 45.27 -8.82 15.59
C PRO A 386 44.04 -8.15 16.20
N LEU A 387 44.00 -8.05 17.53
CA LEU A 387 42.89 -7.40 18.22
C LEU A 387 42.82 -5.92 17.83
N TRP A 388 41.63 -5.46 17.49
CA TRP A 388 41.36 -4.05 17.22
C TRP A 388 39.87 -3.75 17.50
N ASP A 389 39.55 -2.47 17.65
CA ASP A 389 38.19 -1.99 17.95
C ASP A 389 37.64 -1.15 16.77
N PRO A 390 36.64 -1.68 16.04
CA PRO A 390 36.03 -0.95 14.93
C PRO A 390 35.32 0.36 15.31
N LEU A 391 34.67 0.42 16.48
CA LEU A 391 33.97 1.62 16.92
C LEU A 391 34.96 2.71 17.34
N GLU A 392 36.00 2.36 18.10
CA GLU A 392 37.07 3.29 18.44
C GLU A 392 37.73 3.86 17.17
N PHE A 393 38.02 2.98 16.20
CA PHE A 393 38.65 3.36 14.95
C PHE A 393 37.79 4.32 14.12
N ILE A 394 36.51 4.02 13.92
CA ILE A 394 35.64 4.88 13.10
C ILE A 394 35.40 6.23 13.76
N ILE A 395 35.26 6.30 15.09
CA ILE A 395 35.17 7.57 15.85
C ILE A 395 36.41 8.41 15.60
N ALA A 396 37.59 7.83 15.82
CA ALA A 396 38.85 8.55 15.66
C ALA A 396 39.06 9.08 14.23
N GLU A 397 38.66 8.33 13.20
CA GLU A 397 38.81 8.74 11.80
C GLU A 397 37.71 9.68 11.30
N ALA A 398 36.47 9.51 11.75
CA ALA A 398 35.35 10.37 11.38
C ALA A 398 35.47 11.77 12.00
N HIS A 399 35.85 11.85 13.29
CA HIS A 399 36.05 13.12 13.97
C HIS A 399 37.17 13.97 13.37
N LYS A 400 38.24 13.36 12.84
CA LYS A 400 39.28 14.07 12.05
C LYS A 400 38.72 14.76 10.79
N ARG A 401 37.56 14.31 10.31
CA ARG A 401 36.87 14.80 9.12
C ARG A 401 35.65 15.65 9.45
N ASN A 402 35.43 15.95 10.74
CA ASN A 402 34.24 16.64 11.24
C ASN A 402 32.93 15.91 10.86
N ILE A 403 32.96 14.57 10.97
CA ILE A 403 31.81 13.68 10.78
C ILE A 403 31.46 13.08 12.13
N GLU A 404 30.23 13.29 12.59
CA GLU A 404 29.64 12.69 13.78
C GLU A 404 29.50 11.17 13.62
N VAL A 405 29.73 10.40 14.68
CA VAL A 405 29.52 8.95 14.72
C VAL A 405 28.37 8.62 15.66
N HIS A 406 27.29 8.15 15.07
CA HIS A 406 26.12 7.65 15.77
C HIS A 406 26.18 6.12 15.84
N ALA A 407 26.11 5.57 17.04
CA ALA A 407 26.11 4.13 17.26
C ALA A 407 24.70 3.56 17.05
N TRP A 408 24.56 2.68 16.06
CA TRP A 408 23.32 1.98 15.75
C TRP A 408 23.31 0.58 16.36
N ILE A 409 22.29 0.32 17.18
CA ILE A 409 22.10 -0.94 17.86
C ILE A 409 20.75 -1.55 17.48
N ASN A 410 20.77 -2.81 17.05
CA ASN A 410 19.56 -3.63 17.13
C ASN A 410 19.40 -4.07 18.60
N PRO A 411 18.23 -3.90 19.24
CA PRO A 411 18.07 -4.29 20.65
C PRO A 411 17.76 -5.78 20.83
N TYR A 412 16.82 -6.33 20.06
CA TYR A 412 16.16 -7.60 20.42
C TYR A 412 16.41 -8.75 19.45
N ARG A 413 16.98 -8.52 18.28
CA ARG A 413 17.36 -9.60 17.37
C ARG A 413 18.57 -10.34 17.93
N ALA A 414 18.44 -11.65 18.09
CA ALA A 414 19.47 -12.54 18.62
C ALA A 414 20.09 -13.46 17.55
N ARG A 415 19.40 -13.66 16.41
CA ARG A 415 19.94 -14.41 15.26
C ARG A 415 19.14 -14.11 14.00
N MET A 416 19.84 -13.98 12.86
CA MET A 416 19.19 -13.83 11.55
C MET A 416 18.46 -15.09 11.10
N SER A 417 17.49 -14.90 10.20
CA SER A 417 16.70 -15.96 9.59
C SER A 417 17.57 -17.05 8.97
N GLY A 418 17.30 -18.30 9.35
CA GLY A 418 17.94 -19.48 8.75
C GLY A 418 19.43 -19.67 9.09
N ALA A 419 20.00 -18.84 9.98
CA ALA A 419 21.39 -19.00 10.39
C ALA A 419 21.57 -20.17 11.37
N THR A 420 22.55 -21.04 11.11
CA THR A 420 22.77 -22.31 11.84
C THR A 420 24.05 -22.35 12.67
N TYR A 421 24.72 -21.21 12.89
CA TYR A 421 25.93 -21.15 13.72
C TYR A 421 25.62 -21.25 15.21
N GLU A 422 26.58 -21.78 15.96
CA GLU A 422 26.49 -21.90 17.42
C GLU A 422 26.65 -20.53 18.08
N LEU A 423 25.77 -20.20 19.03
CA LEU A 423 25.86 -18.95 19.77
C LEU A 423 27.00 -19.01 20.81
N ALA A 424 27.79 -17.95 20.94
CA ALA A 424 28.80 -17.85 21.99
C ALA A 424 28.17 -17.97 23.39
N SER A 425 28.89 -18.53 24.36
CA SER A 425 28.35 -18.82 25.70
C SER A 425 27.84 -17.59 26.45
N ASN A 426 28.43 -16.42 26.22
CA ASN A 426 28.01 -15.14 26.80
C ASN A 426 26.99 -14.37 25.96
N HIS A 427 26.39 -14.99 24.93
CA HIS A 427 25.34 -14.38 24.13
C HIS A 427 24.03 -14.22 24.92
N MET A 428 23.30 -13.12 24.70
CA MET A 428 22.10 -12.80 25.47
C MET A 428 21.01 -13.89 25.40
N ALA A 429 20.83 -14.53 24.24
CA ALA A 429 19.86 -15.61 24.08
C ALA A 429 20.22 -16.89 24.85
N LYS A 430 21.50 -17.07 25.22
CA LYS A 430 21.92 -18.14 26.13
C LYS A 430 21.77 -17.74 27.58
N ARG A 431 22.08 -16.48 27.91
CA ARG A 431 21.98 -15.92 29.26
C ARG A 431 20.52 -15.81 29.74
N PHE A 432 19.63 -15.39 28.85
CA PHE A 432 18.21 -15.16 29.10
C PHE A 432 17.37 -16.11 28.26
N SER A 433 17.70 -17.40 28.29
CA SER A 433 17.07 -18.42 27.43
C SER A 433 15.56 -18.53 27.60
N LYS A 434 15.02 -18.20 28.79
CA LYS A 434 13.57 -18.12 29.04
C LYS A 434 12.84 -17.07 28.18
N TYR A 435 13.57 -16.07 27.70
CA TYR A 435 13.07 -14.94 26.91
C TYR A 435 13.59 -14.97 25.46
N ALA A 436 14.14 -16.08 25.01
CA ALA A 436 14.66 -16.24 23.66
C ALA A 436 13.73 -17.11 22.82
N TYR A 437 13.11 -16.52 21.80
CA TYR A 437 12.11 -17.18 20.96
C TYR A 437 12.60 -17.35 19.53
N THR A 438 12.26 -18.49 18.92
CA THR A 438 12.40 -18.66 17.47
C THR A 438 11.09 -18.24 16.82
N TYR A 439 11.13 -17.21 15.98
CA TYR A 439 9.96 -16.67 15.29
C TYR A 439 10.33 -16.31 13.85
N ASN A 440 9.55 -16.79 12.87
CA ASN A 440 9.83 -16.66 11.43
C ASN A 440 11.29 -17.00 11.04
N LYS A 441 11.83 -18.11 11.58
CA LYS A 441 13.23 -18.59 11.43
C LYS A 441 14.33 -17.67 11.99
N TYR A 442 13.98 -16.50 12.52
CA TYR A 442 14.87 -15.65 13.31
C TYR A 442 14.89 -16.14 14.77
N MET A 443 15.86 -15.65 15.54
CA MET A 443 15.80 -15.69 16.99
C MET A 443 15.65 -14.27 17.53
N TRP A 444 14.68 -14.09 18.41
CA TRP A 444 14.32 -12.82 19.04
C TRP A 444 14.39 -12.94 20.54
N MET A 445 14.66 -11.82 21.18
CA MET A 445 14.57 -11.65 22.62
C MET A 445 13.25 -10.95 22.93
N ASP A 446 12.59 -11.40 23.99
CA ASP A 446 11.35 -10.80 24.47
C ASP A 446 11.56 -9.33 24.87
N PRO A 447 10.97 -8.36 24.16
CA PRO A 447 11.07 -6.95 24.52
C PRO A 447 10.27 -6.59 25.78
N GLY A 448 9.30 -7.43 26.20
CA GLY A 448 8.51 -7.26 27.41
C GLY A 448 9.22 -7.69 28.69
N SER A 449 10.32 -8.45 28.59
CA SER A 449 11.10 -8.85 29.76
C SER A 449 11.92 -7.69 30.34
N VAL A 450 11.72 -7.42 31.64
CA VAL A 450 12.52 -6.45 32.39
C VAL A 450 14.01 -6.79 32.35
N GLU A 451 14.39 -8.06 32.47
CA GLU A 451 15.81 -8.46 32.42
C GLU A 451 16.44 -8.24 31.05
N VAL A 452 15.68 -8.42 29.97
CA VAL A 452 16.14 -8.10 28.62
C VAL A 452 16.27 -6.59 28.45
N GLN A 453 15.28 -5.81 28.87
CA GLN A 453 15.31 -4.34 28.83
C GLN A 453 16.50 -3.76 29.61
N GLU A 454 16.69 -4.20 30.85
CA GLU A 454 17.84 -3.80 31.69
C GLU A 454 19.16 -4.17 31.04
N PHE A 455 19.26 -5.35 30.40
CA PHE A 455 20.46 -5.72 29.67
C PHE A 455 20.72 -4.76 28.50
N ILE A 456 19.70 -4.35 27.74
CA ILE A 456 19.86 -3.38 26.66
C ILE A 456 20.25 -2.00 27.19
N VAL A 457 19.68 -1.54 28.31
CA VAL A 457 20.07 -0.29 28.97
C VAL A 457 21.55 -0.33 29.37
N ASN A 458 21.99 -1.41 30.03
CA ASN A 458 23.40 -1.60 30.39
C ASN A 458 24.32 -1.63 29.16
N VAL A 459 23.87 -2.18 28.03
CA VAL A 459 24.62 -2.17 26.77
C VAL A 459 24.77 -0.75 26.22
N THR A 460 23.71 0.05 26.25
CA THR A 460 23.75 1.45 25.82
C THR A 460 24.64 2.27 26.74
N GLU A 461 24.53 2.06 28.06
CA GLU A 461 25.37 2.69 29.08
C GLU A 461 26.87 2.36 28.88
N ASP A 462 27.19 1.10 28.62
CA ASP A 462 28.54 0.61 28.28
C ASP A 462 29.13 1.38 27.09
N ILE A 463 28.34 1.62 26.03
CA ILE A 463 28.77 2.38 24.86
C ILE A 463 29.05 3.84 25.21
N VAL A 464 28.07 4.55 25.78
CA VAL A 464 28.17 6.00 26.01
C VAL A 464 29.19 6.36 27.10
N ARG A 465 29.54 5.42 27.99
CA ARG A 465 30.60 5.61 29.00
C ARG A 465 32.01 5.39 28.44
N GLN A 466 32.17 4.56 27.41
CA GLN A 466 33.48 4.18 26.88
C GLN A 466 33.85 4.92 25.59
N TYR A 467 32.86 5.33 24.80
CA TYR A 467 33.09 5.88 23.47
C TYR A 467 32.50 7.28 23.35
N ALA A 468 33.24 8.17 22.71
CA ALA A 468 32.79 9.50 22.33
C ALA A 468 31.90 9.41 21.07
N VAL A 469 30.77 8.71 21.19
CA VAL A 469 29.72 8.70 20.15
C VAL A 469 28.89 9.97 20.24
N ASP A 470 28.47 10.48 19.10
CA ASP A 470 27.69 11.72 18.98
C ASP A 470 26.17 11.44 19.08
N GLY A 471 25.77 10.17 18.96
CA GLY A 471 24.42 9.74 19.29
C GLY A 471 24.23 8.22 19.30
N ILE A 472 23.05 7.80 19.77
CA ILE A 472 22.61 6.40 19.80
C ILE A 472 21.34 6.28 18.97
N HIS A 473 21.31 5.30 18.06
CA HIS A 473 20.14 4.96 17.26
C HIS A 473 19.73 3.53 17.56
N MET A 474 18.47 3.34 17.92
CA MET A 474 17.87 2.02 18.11
C MET A 474 17.13 1.61 16.86
N ASP A 475 17.41 0.40 16.40
CA ASP A 475 16.73 -0.23 15.25
C ASP A 475 15.22 -0.33 15.52
N ASP A 476 14.40 0.01 14.53
CA ASP A 476 12.93 0.07 14.62
C ASP A 476 12.23 -1.29 14.63
N TYR A 477 12.98 -2.37 14.34
CA TYR A 477 12.55 -3.75 14.45
C TYR A 477 12.47 -4.24 15.91
N PHE A 478 11.70 -3.56 16.75
CA PHE A 478 11.47 -3.96 18.14
C PHE A 478 10.71 -5.30 18.22
N TYR A 479 9.80 -5.53 17.28
CA TYR A 479 9.08 -6.79 17.07
C TYR A 479 9.32 -7.34 15.66
N PRO A 480 9.26 -8.67 15.46
CA PRO A 480 9.29 -9.25 14.13
C PRO A 480 8.04 -8.87 13.31
N TYR A 481 8.18 -8.84 11.99
CA TYR A 481 7.03 -8.75 11.10
C TYR A 481 6.09 -9.95 11.30
N ASN A 482 4.81 -9.66 11.53
CA ASN A 482 3.78 -10.65 11.73
C ASN A 482 3.66 -11.57 10.50
N ASP A 483 3.88 -12.87 10.67
CA ASP A 483 3.77 -13.88 9.62
C ASP A 483 2.43 -14.64 9.64
N GLY A 484 1.45 -14.12 10.39
CA GLY A 484 0.17 -14.76 10.68
C GLY A 484 0.16 -15.50 12.02
N THR A 485 1.28 -15.56 12.74
CA THR A 485 1.37 -16.12 14.10
C THR A 485 1.68 -15.04 15.14
N GLU A 486 1.08 -15.16 16.32
CA GLU A 486 1.34 -14.23 17.42
C GLU A 486 2.75 -14.47 18.00
N PHE A 487 3.44 -13.38 18.37
CA PHE A 487 4.74 -13.49 19.01
C PHE A 487 4.56 -14.11 20.41
N PRO A 488 5.42 -15.04 20.86
CA PRO A 488 5.17 -15.81 22.07
C PRO A 488 5.58 -15.07 23.37
N ASP A 489 5.15 -13.82 23.54
CA ASP A 489 5.38 -12.96 24.71
C ASP A 489 4.16 -12.88 25.66
N GLY A 490 3.13 -13.71 25.44
CA GLY A 490 1.90 -13.66 26.25
C GLY A 490 2.12 -13.79 27.78
N THR A 491 3.17 -14.48 28.21
CA THR A 491 3.55 -14.56 29.64
C THR A 491 4.04 -13.21 30.18
N THR A 492 4.96 -12.56 29.48
CA THR A 492 5.52 -11.26 29.90
C THR A 492 4.47 -10.15 29.75
N TYR A 493 3.62 -10.22 28.73
CA TYR A 493 2.47 -9.32 28.60
C TYR A 493 1.47 -9.47 29.76
N ALA A 494 1.15 -10.70 30.17
CA ALA A 494 0.28 -10.94 31.31
C ALA A 494 0.90 -10.45 32.63
N GLU A 495 2.21 -10.62 32.83
CA GLU A 495 2.95 -10.06 33.97
C GLU A 495 2.91 -8.53 33.96
N TYR A 496 3.09 -7.89 32.80
CA TYR A 496 2.99 -6.44 32.65
C TYR A 496 1.59 -5.91 33.01
N GLN A 497 0.52 -6.58 32.56
CA GLN A 497 -0.87 -6.22 32.90
C GLN A 497 -1.16 -6.36 34.41
N GLN A 498 -0.51 -7.30 35.10
CA GLN A 498 -0.65 -7.46 36.55
C GLN A 498 0.03 -6.34 37.35
N HIS A 499 0.92 -5.57 36.73
CA HIS A 499 1.68 -4.47 37.33
C HIS A 499 1.24 -3.09 36.80
N ASP A 500 -0.06 -2.92 36.57
CA ASP A 500 -0.71 -1.67 36.09
C ASP A 500 -0.28 -1.22 34.69
N GLY A 501 0.33 -2.11 33.90
CA GLY A 501 0.58 -1.91 32.49
C GLY A 501 -0.72 -1.78 31.70
N LYS A 502 -0.84 -0.72 30.88
CA LYS A 502 -2.01 -0.49 30.02
C LYS A 502 -1.95 -1.27 28.72
#